data_AF-S7RPU6-F1
#
_entry.id   AF-S7RPU6-F1
#
_cell.length_a   1.000
_cell.length_b   1.000
_cell.length_c   1.000
_cell.angle_alpha   90.00
_cell.angle_beta   90.00
_cell.angle_gamma   90.00
#
_symmetry.space_group_name_H-M   'P 1'
#
loop_
_entity.id
_entity.type
_entity.pdbx_description
1 polymer ?
#
loop_
_entity_poly.entity_id
_entity_poly.type
_entity_poly.pdbx_seq_one_letter_code
_entity_poly.pdbx_strand_id
1 'polypeptide(L)'
;MDLALSELATHKAEPTPSNIFKSYMRLAGYTELCREAVHSFERAMEKYPCDKSVVGVAMENIRREYWANKLGLKKPGDLVEYLDGGEDERKGHLEPEPEPQPTRRRKKRTAKTKMIKTVRAVKHTRPSSPSGESDAASSSTSGSSQQI
;
A
#
# COMPACT_ATOMS: atom_id res chain seq x y z
N MET A 1 -2.05 -10.84 -4.54
CA MET A 1 -2.10 -11.23 -3.12
C MET A 1 -3.07 -12.36 -2.88
N ASP A 2 -4.28 -12.30 -3.44
CA ASP A 2 -5.31 -13.34 -3.28
C ASP A 2 -4.82 -14.74 -3.62
N LEU A 3 -4.01 -14.87 -4.69
CA LEU A 3 -3.39 -16.14 -5.07
C LEU A 3 -2.43 -16.67 -4.01
N ALA A 4 -1.63 -15.80 -3.37
CA ALA A 4 -0.70 -16.20 -2.32
C ALA A 4 -1.44 -16.65 -1.05
N LEU A 5 -2.54 -15.98 -0.71
CA LEU A 5 -3.40 -16.39 0.40
C LEU A 5 -4.11 -17.72 0.11
N SER A 6 -4.56 -17.92 -1.12
CA SER A 6 -5.20 -19.16 -1.57
C SER A 6 -4.22 -20.34 -1.55
N GLU A 7 -2.97 -20.13 -1.97
CA GLU A 7 -1.89 -21.14 -1.90
C GLU A 7 -1.61 -21.52 -0.44
N LEU A 8 -1.49 -20.54 0.47
CA LEU A 8 -1.31 -20.80 1.89
C LEU A 8 -2.47 -21.58 2.51
N ALA A 9 -3.71 -21.22 2.16
CA ALA A 9 -4.90 -21.93 2.61
C ALA A 9 -4.89 -23.39 2.13
N THR A 10 -4.47 -23.62 0.88
CA THR A 10 -4.34 -24.97 0.31
C THR A 10 -3.31 -25.81 1.06
N HIS A 11 -2.19 -25.19 1.47
CA HIS A 11 -1.15 -25.86 2.25
C HIS A 11 -1.40 -25.88 3.77
N LYS A 12 -2.55 -25.37 4.24
CA LYS A 12 -2.87 -25.19 5.67
C LYS A 12 -1.77 -24.45 6.45
N ALA A 13 -1.07 -23.55 5.77
CA ALA A 13 -0.01 -22.76 6.36
C ALA A 13 -0.58 -21.52 7.05
N GLU A 14 0.04 -21.11 8.15
CA GLU A 14 -0.35 -19.90 8.86
C GLU A 14 -0.04 -18.65 8.01
N PRO A 15 -0.98 -17.69 7.91
CA PRO A 15 -0.81 -16.49 7.11
C PRO A 15 0.07 -15.46 7.84
N THR A 16 1.34 -15.78 8.04
CA THR A 16 2.33 -14.82 8.58
C THR A 16 2.93 -13.96 7.46
N PRO A 17 3.48 -12.77 7.76
CA PRO A 17 4.12 -11.92 6.76
C PRO A 17 5.20 -12.67 5.95
N SER A 18 6.00 -13.51 6.62
CA SER A 18 7.05 -14.30 5.98
C SER A 18 6.51 -15.38 5.04
N ASN A 19 5.42 -16.05 5.42
CA ASN A 19 4.82 -17.11 4.60
C ASN A 19 4.11 -16.56 3.37
N ILE A 20 3.41 -15.42 3.53
CA ILE A 20 2.76 -14.71 2.43
C ILE A 20 3.80 -14.17 1.48
N PHE A 21 4.90 -13.60 1.99
CA PHE A 21 5.99 -13.13 1.15
C PHE A 21 6.62 -14.24 0.31
N LYS A 22 6.92 -15.40 0.91
CA LYS A 22 7.46 -16.57 0.19
C LYS A 22 6.53 -17.06 -0.92
N SER A 23 5.23 -17.16 -0.62
CA SER A 23 4.23 -17.58 -1.60
C SER A 23 4.06 -16.55 -2.71
N TYR A 24 4.03 -15.26 -2.35
CA TYR A 24 3.98 -14.15 -3.29
C TYR A 24 5.19 -14.15 -4.24
N MET A 25 6.40 -14.34 -3.74
CA MET A 25 7.60 -14.41 -4.58
C MET A 25 7.49 -15.51 -5.64
N ARG A 26 7.06 -16.72 -5.23
CA ARG A 26 6.88 -17.85 -6.13
C ARG A 26 5.84 -17.57 -7.22
N LEU A 27 4.70 -17.01 -6.84
CA LEU A 27 3.59 -16.73 -7.77
C LEU A 27 3.87 -15.53 -8.68
N ALA A 28 4.60 -14.53 -8.20
CA ALA A 28 4.99 -13.36 -8.98
C ALA A 28 6.23 -13.61 -9.87
N GLY A 29 6.83 -14.80 -9.81
CA GLY A 29 7.96 -15.19 -10.65
C GLY A 29 9.31 -14.64 -10.19
N TYR A 30 9.43 -14.20 -8.94
CA TYR A 30 10.72 -13.80 -8.37
C TYR A 30 11.52 -15.03 -7.95
N THR A 31 12.68 -15.25 -8.57
CA THR A 31 13.58 -16.36 -8.26
C THR A 31 14.49 -16.07 -7.06
N GLU A 32 14.78 -14.80 -6.80
CA GLU A 32 15.71 -14.36 -5.77
C GLU A 32 15.14 -13.19 -4.97
N LEU A 33 15.68 -13.02 -3.75
CA LEU A 33 15.33 -11.90 -2.88
C LEU A 33 15.98 -10.62 -3.39
N CYS A 34 15.26 -9.87 -4.22
CA CYS A 34 15.71 -8.58 -4.72
C CYS A 34 14.86 -7.42 -4.17
N ARG A 35 15.39 -6.20 -4.26
CA ARG A 35 14.72 -4.98 -3.80
C ARG A 35 13.38 -4.76 -4.51
N GLU A 36 13.28 -5.13 -5.78
CA GLU A 36 12.04 -5.03 -6.56
C GLU A 36 10.96 -5.98 -6.05
N ALA A 37 11.32 -7.22 -5.69
CA ALA A 37 10.40 -8.20 -5.13
C ALA A 37 9.78 -7.70 -3.81
N VAL A 38 10.62 -7.11 -2.95
CA VAL A 38 10.19 -6.52 -1.67
C VAL A 38 9.25 -5.34 -1.91
N HIS A 39 9.61 -4.39 -2.77
CA HIS A 39 8.74 -3.25 -3.09
C HIS A 39 7.42 -3.65 -3.77
N SER A 40 7.46 -4.64 -4.64
CA SER A 40 6.27 -5.20 -5.30
C SER A 40 5.32 -5.81 -4.27
N PHE A 41 5.86 -6.60 -3.35
CA PHE A 41 5.11 -7.18 -2.24
C PHE A 41 4.50 -6.10 -1.32
N GLU A 42 5.27 -5.09 -0.94
CA GLU A 42 4.79 -3.97 -0.11
C GLU A 42 3.61 -3.25 -0.77
N ARG A 43 3.73 -2.92 -2.07
CA ARG A 43 2.63 -2.33 -2.84
C ARG A 43 1.41 -3.25 -2.89
N ALA A 44 1.62 -4.56 -3.00
CA ALA A 44 0.53 -5.52 -3.05
C ALA A 44 -0.18 -5.64 -1.70
N MET A 45 0.53 -5.54 -0.57
CA MET A 45 -0.07 -5.48 0.77
C MET A 45 -0.84 -4.18 1.01
N GLU A 46 -0.29 -3.05 0.57
CA GLU A 46 -0.90 -1.72 0.75
C GLU A 46 -2.19 -1.57 -0.08
N LYS A 47 -2.20 -2.13 -1.30
CA LYS A 47 -3.38 -2.13 -2.17
C LYS A 47 -4.43 -3.19 -1.79
N TYR A 48 -4.10 -4.12 -0.90
CA TYR A 48 -5.04 -5.17 -0.53
C TYR A 48 -6.24 -4.57 0.21
N PRO A 49 -7.48 -4.89 -0.19
CA PRO A 49 -8.67 -4.30 0.41
C PRO A 49 -8.74 -4.58 1.91
N CYS A 50 -9.03 -3.53 2.68
CA CYS A 50 -9.29 -3.59 4.11
C CYS A 50 -10.80 -3.63 4.35
N ASP A 51 -11.41 -4.75 4.02
CA ASP A 51 -12.80 -4.99 4.31
C ASP A 51 -12.98 -5.57 5.73
N LYS A 52 -14.20 -5.51 6.25
CA LYS A 52 -14.55 -6.05 7.57
C LYS A 52 -14.67 -7.58 7.57
N SER A 53 -14.22 -8.25 6.51
CA SER A 53 -14.22 -9.71 6.43
C SER A 53 -13.13 -10.28 7.33
N VAL A 54 -13.25 -11.58 7.66
CA VAL A 54 -12.25 -12.30 8.45
C VAL A 54 -10.87 -12.23 7.75
N VAL A 55 -10.84 -12.31 6.42
CA VAL A 55 -9.61 -12.23 5.63
C VAL A 55 -9.06 -10.81 5.61
N GLY A 56 -9.91 -9.79 5.46
CA GLY A 56 -9.51 -8.38 5.52
C GLY A 56 -8.90 -8.00 6.86
N VAL A 57 -9.54 -8.41 7.97
CA VAL A 57 -9.01 -8.19 9.33
C VAL A 57 -7.69 -8.93 9.53
N ALA A 58 -7.58 -10.18 9.06
CA ALA A 58 -6.32 -10.92 9.13
C ALA A 58 -5.20 -10.21 8.35
N MET A 59 -5.48 -9.77 7.12
CA MET A 59 -4.52 -9.04 6.29
C MET A 59 -4.13 -7.70 6.88
N GLU A 60 -5.04 -7.00 7.56
CA GLU A 60 -4.72 -5.79 8.30
C GLU A 60 -3.76 -6.08 9.46
N ASN A 61 -4.00 -7.16 10.21
CA ASN A 61 -3.11 -7.56 11.30
C ASN A 61 -1.72 -7.92 10.79
N ILE A 62 -1.64 -8.66 9.69
CA ILE A 62 -0.39 -9.05 9.02
C ILE A 62 0.36 -7.81 8.53
N ARG A 63 -0.36 -6.84 7.94
CA ARG A 63 0.24 -5.57 7.49
C ARG A 63 0.82 -4.80 8.66
N ARG A 64 0.08 -4.69 9.77
CA ARG A 64 0.56 -4.03 10.99
C ARG A 64 1.77 -4.73 11.58
N GLU A 65 1.74 -6.06 11.68
CA GLU A 65 2.87 -6.86 12.16
C GLU A 65 4.12 -6.63 11.29
N TYR A 66 3.96 -6.64 9.96
CA TYR A 66 5.05 -6.39 9.03
C TYR A 66 5.70 -5.02 9.25
N TRP A 67 4.90 -3.95 9.33
CA TRP A 67 5.44 -2.60 9.51
C TRP A 67 6.02 -2.37 10.91
N ALA A 68 5.40 -2.92 11.95
CA ALA A 68 5.95 -2.87 13.31
C ALA A 68 7.34 -3.52 13.35
N ASN A 69 7.48 -4.72 12.77
CA ASN A 69 8.76 -5.41 12.69
C ASN A 69 9.79 -4.64 11.85
N LYS A 70 9.37 -4.08 10.71
CA LYS A 70 10.25 -3.34 9.81
C LYS A 70 10.74 -2.01 10.40
N LEU A 71 9.94 -1.35 11.21
CA LEU A 71 10.30 -0.12 11.94
C LEU A 71 11.04 -0.41 13.26
N GLY A 72 11.22 -1.68 13.64
CA GLY A 72 11.85 -2.06 14.91
C GLY A 72 11.01 -1.75 16.14
N LEU A 73 9.69 -1.60 15.97
CA LEU A 73 8.75 -1.32 17.06
C LEU A 73 8.51 -2.60 17.86
N LYS A 74 8.81 -2.55 19.16
CA LYS A 74 8.71 -3.73 20.05
C LYS A 74 7.28 -4.00 20.50
N LYS A 75 6.35 -3.06 20.29
CA LYS A 75 4.94 -3.19 20.69
C LYS A 75 4.01 -2.89 19.50
N PRO A 76 2.95 -3.68 19.31
CA PRO A 76 1.98 -3.47 18.23
C PRO A 76 1.17 -2.17 18.37
N GLY A 77 1.13 -1.56 19.56
CA GLY A 77 0.50 -0.26 19.81
C GLY A 77 1.32 0.94 19.31
N ASP A 78 2.65 0.81 19.26
CA ASP A 78 3.54 1.91 18.86
C ASP A 78 3.36 2.28 17.37
N LEU A 79 2.88 1.34 16.55
CA LEU A 79 2.61 1.60 15.13
C LEU A 79 1.37 2.48 14.94
N VAL A 80 0.35 2.34 15.80
CA VAL A 80 -0.83 3.21 15.80
C VAL A 80 -0.41 4.61 16.22
N GLU A 81 0.37 4.73 17.29
CA GLU A 81 0.89 6.02 17.78
C GLU A 81 1.81 6.73 16.76
N TYR A 82 2.57 5.97 15.97
CA TYR A 82 3.43 6.51 14.91
C TYR A 82 2.64 7.02 13.69
N LEU A 83 1.52 6.38 13.36
CA LEU A 83 0.67 6.77 12.22
C LEU A 83 -0.40 7.80 12.61
N ASP A 84 -0.78 7.87 13.88
CA ASP A 84 -1.83 8.73 14.44
C ASP A 84 -1.29 9.99 15.14
N GLY A 85 -0.03 10.37 14.88
CA GLY A 85 0.60 11.53 15.49
C GLY A 85 -0.12 12.84 15.13
N GLY A 86 -1.09 13.26 15.94
CA GLY A 86 -1.84 14.47 15.65
C GLY A 86 -2.88 14.99 16.65
N GLU A 87 -3.03 14.52 17.89
CA GLU A 87 -3.72 15.30 18.92
C GLU A 87 -2.93 15.37 20.24
N ASP A 88 -2.69 16.61 20.66
CA ASP A 88 -1.84 17.10 21.74
C ASP A 88 -2.41 16.72 23.12
N GLU A 89 -1.74 15.88 23.92
CA GLU A 89 -1.95 15.89 25.37
C GLU A 89 -0.63 15.76 26.16
N ARG A 90 -0.23 16.89 26.72
CA ARG A 90 0.69 17.00 27.84
C ARG A 90 0.19 16.15 29.01
N LYS A 91 0.99 15.20 29.49
CA LYS A 91 1.04 14.85 30.92
C LYS A 91 2.42 14.33 31.31
N GLY A 92 3.10 15.12 32.12
CA GLY A 92 4.40 14.78 32.68
C GLY A 92 4.32 13.73 33.80
N HIS A 93 5.43 13.03 33.99
CA HIS A 93 5.82 12.45 35.27
C HIS A 93 7.35 12.49 35.39
N LEU A 94 7.81 12.89 36.57
CA LEU A 94 9.15 13.36 36.91
C LEU A 94 10.13 12.21 37.21
N GLU A 95 11.41 12.40 36.89
CA GLU A 95 12.50 12.18 37.88
C GLU A 95 13.75 12.99 37.51
N PRO A 96 14.53 13.48 38.50
CA PRO A 96 15.41 14.64 38.34
C PRO A 96 16.90 14.26 38.18
N GLU A 97 17.63 15.04 37.39
CA GLU A 97 19.09 15.10 37.53
C GLU A 97 19.59 16.52 37.22
N PRO A 98 20.60 17.03 37.97
CA PRO A 98 20.67 18.43 38.36
C PRO A 98 21.33 19.35 37.32
N GLU A 99 20.84 20.59 37.34
CA GLU A 99 21.43 21.77 36.72
C GLU A 99 22.88 22.01 37.19
N PRO A 100 23.74 22.62 36.34
CA PRO A 100 23.91 24.06 36.52
C PRO A 100 23.94 24.88 35.21
N GLN A 101 23.13 25.95 35.26
CA GLN A 101 23.13 27.28 34.62
C GLN A 101 24.44 27.86 34.02
N PRO A 102 24.42 29.06 33.37
CA PRO A 102 23.47 29.62 32.40
C PRO A 102 24.20 30.34 31.22
N THR A 103 23.43 31.08 30.41
CA THR A 103 23.80 32.20 29.53
C THR A 103 23.92 31.91 28.01
N ARG A 104 22.96 32.38 27.21
CA ARG A 104 22.94 33.72 26.59
C ARG A 104 21.78 33.81 25.60
N ARG A 105 20.99 34.87 25.78
CA ARG A 105 19.88 35.31 24.92
C ARG A 105 20.36 35.52 23.48
N ARG A 106 19.60 35.05 22.49
CA ARG A 106 19.57 35.72 21.18
C ARG A 106 18.23 35.54 20.44
N LYS A 107 17.84 36.62 19.77
CA LYS A 107 16.50 36.99 19.29
C LYS A 107 16.04 36.17 18.07
N LYS A 108 14.72 35.95 18.04
CA LYS A 108 13.74 35.87 16.92
C LYS A 108 14.30 35.91 15.49
N ARG A 109 13.71 35.10 14.61
CA ARG A 109 13.20 35.52 13.29
C ARG A 109 12.15 34.53 12.77
N THR A 110 10.93 35.03 12.62
CA THR A 110 9.82 34.40 11.90
C THR A 110 10.06 34.52 10.40
N ALA A 111 10.03 33.40 9.67
CA ALA A 111 10.01 33.41 8.21
C ALA A 111 8.60 33.03 7.74
N LYS A 112 7.84 34.03 7.27
CA LYS A 112 6.64 33.82 6.47
C LYS A 112 7.07 33.48 5.04
N THR A 113 6.70 32.32 4.53
CA THR A 113 6.84 32.02 3.10
C THR A 113 5.45 32.02 2.45
N LYS A 114 5.32 32.82 1.40
CA LYS A 114 4.08 33.22 0.72
C LYS A 114 3.47 32.04 -0.04
N MET A 115 2.13 32.00 -0.06
CA MET A 115 1.35 31.19 -0.99
C MET A 115 1.61 31.61 -2.44
N ILE A 116 1.81 30.64 -3.33
CA ILE A 116 1.71 30.84 -4.77
C ILE A 116 0.45 30.13 -5.23
N LYS A 117 -0.52 30.96 -5.64
CA LYS A 117 -1.78 30.57 -6.28
C LYS A 117 -1.58 30.85 -7.76
N THR A 118 -1.50 29.81 -8.59
CA THR A 118 -1.53 29.99 -10.05
C THR A 118 -2.68 29.18 -10.63
N VAL A 119 -3.76 29.90 -10.86
CA VAL A 119 -4.88 29.51 -11.73
C VAL A 119 -4.40 29.69 -13.17
N ARG A 120 -4.51 28.65 -14.00
CA ARG A 120 -4.76 28.83 -15.43
C ARG A 120 -5.76 27.81 -15.93
N ALA A 121 -6.95 28.31 -16.19
CA ALA A 121 -7.94 27.72 -17.05
C ALA A 121 -7.46 27.80 -18.51
N VAL A 122 -7.63 26.71 -19.26
CA VAL A 122 -7.74 26.75 -20.72
C VAL A 122 -8.92 25.84 -21.09
N LYS A 123 -9.95 26.47 -21.66
CA LYS A 123 -11.08 25.82 -22.33
C LYS A 123 -10.74 25.56 -23.79
N HIS A 124 -11.52 24.65 -24.40
CA HIS A 124 -11.72 24.43 -25.85
C HIS A 124 -10.57 23.69 -26.55
N THR A 125 -10.76 22.69 -27.42
CA THR A 125 -11.92 22.24 -28.20
C THR A 125 -11.64 20.85 -28.76
N ARG A 126 -12.70 20.04 -28.86
CA ARG A 126 -12.83 18.76 -29.58
C ARG A 126 -12.28 18.81 -31.00
N PRO A 127 -11.61 17.74 -31.47
CA PRO A 127 -11.79 17.25 -32.83
C PRO A 127 -12.55 15.93 -32.80
N SER A 128 -13.69 15.92 -33.49
CA SER A 128 -14.40 14.72 -33.89
C SER A 128 -13.47 13.84 -34.72
N SER A 129 -13.56 12.52 -34.54
CA SER A 129 -13.07 11.56 -35.53
C SER A 129 -14.19 10.57 -35.85
N PRO A 130 -14.23 10.08 -37.10
CA PRO A 130 -15.45 9.85 -37.84
C PRO A 130 -16.05 8.47 -37.62
N SER A 131 -17.37 8.41 -37.74
CA SER A 131 -18.13 7.21 -38.02
C SER A 131 -17.60 6.53 -39.28
N GLY A 132 -17.30 5.24 -39.18
CA GLY A 132 -17.20 4.32 -40.30
C GLY A 132 -18.15 3.16 -40.04
N GLU A 133 -19.32 3.22 -40.69
CA GLU A 133 -20.23 2.09 -40.86
C GLU A 133 -19.83 1.27 -42.09
N SER A 134 -20.28 0.01 -42.09
CA SER A 134 -20.37 -0.95 -43.21
C SER A 134 -19.05 -1.66 -43.55
N ASP A 135 -18.98 -2.99 -43.68
CA ASP A 135 -19.90 -3.84 -44.44
C ASP A 135 -19.92 -5.31 -43.95
N ALA A 136 -20.95 -6.01 -44.41
CA ALA A 136 -21.29 -7.40 -44.13
C ALA A 136 -20.29 -8.43 -44.68
N ALA A 137 -20.20 -9.60 -44.04
CA ALA A 137 -20.06 -10.87 -44.74
C ALA A 137 -20.46 -12.04 -43.84
N SER A 138 -21.64 -12.59 -44.12
CA SER A 138 -22.03 -13.94 -43.73
C SER A 138 -21.05 -14.97 -44.32
N SER A 139 -20.71 -16.00 -43.57
CA SER A 139 -20.27 -17.27 -44.15
C SER A 139 -20.61 -18.40 -43.17
N SER A 140 -21.74 -19.03 -43.45
CA SER A 140 -22.12 -20.36 -43.01
C SER A 140 -21.14 -21.37 -43.62
N THR A 141 -20.62 -22.30 -42.84
CA THR A 141 -20.16 -23.59 -43.38
C THR A 141 -20.64 -24.73 -42.49
N SER A 142 -21.59 -25.45 -43.08
CA SER A 142 -22.03 -26.81 -42.79
C SER A 142 -20.94 -27.86 -42.99
N GLY A 143 -21.06 -28.99 -42.28
CA GLY A 143 -20.37 -30.25 -42.57
C GLY A 143 -20.13 -31.03 -41.29
N SER A 144 -21.07 -31.85 -40.78
CA SER A 144 -21.44 -33.18 -41.29
C SER A 144 -20.22 -34.03 -41.67
N SER A 145 -19.82 -34.94 -40.79
CA SER A 145 -19.41 -36.29 -41.22
C SER A 145 -19.48 -37.28 -40.06
N GLN A 146 -20.32 -38.30 -40.27
CA GLN A 146 -20.34 -39.58 -39.57
C GLN A 146 -19.12 -40.43 -39.99
N GLN A 147 -19.00 -41.59 -39.33
CA GLN A 147 -18.07 -42.73 -39.54
C GLN A 147 -16.78 -42.58 -38.71
N ILE A 148 -16.37 -43.55 -37.88
CA ILE A 148 -16.52 -45.02 -37.89
C ILE A 148 -16.78 -45.52 -36.47
#